data_AF-A0A7J4N522-F1
#
_entry.id   AF-A0A7J4N522-F1
#
_cell.length_a   1.000
_cell.length_b   1.000
_cell.length_c   1.000
_cell.angle_alpha   90.00
_cell.angle_beta   90.00
_cell.angle_gamma   90.00
#
_symmetry.space_group_name_H-M   'P 1'
#
loop_
_entity.id
_entity.type
_entity.pdbx_description
1 polymer ?
#
loop_
_entity_poly.entity_id
_entity_poly.type
_entity_poly.pdbx_seq_one_letter_code
_entity_poly.pdbx_strand_id
1 'polypeptide(L)'
;MSEGENELLRKIEELRQGLDSLGRSVTSLRRDEMDQAFHEQIGTSYLENNREAVRDLLKGWPGRPSTVLMDISDLYEGAMERYELNDLDGAIRSLDDVREVAARLTDMELEAERKDKLLSVLDRSRQQMALLETLRFHTGRPGVRRSCDSAYAGLEPEKLEAMLSPLSNAVRLKILALLYTSSRSFTEIMSELQMQKGHLQFHLRKLVDSGYVNVDRRTHLYSLGEKGLMAVDGLGQIFSRL
;
A
#
# COMPACT_ATOMS: atom_id res chain seq x y z
N MET A 1 8.27 -35.16 32.86
CA MET A 1 7.00 -34.40 32.73
C MET A 1 5.91 -35.41 32.43
N SER A 2 4.79 -35.33 33.15
CA SER A 2 3.70 -36.30 32.98
C SER A 2 2.88 -35.99 31.72
N GLU A 3 2.23 -37.00 31.16
CA GLU A 3 1.38 -36.88 29.97
C GLU A 3 0.25 -35.86 30.16
N GLY A 4 -0.26 -35.70 31.39
CA GLY A 4 -1.24 -34.68 31.75
C GLY A 4 -0.69 -33.25 31.79
N GLU A 5 0.62 -33.08 32.01
CA GLU A 5 1.30 -31.78 32.03
C GLU A 5 1.49 -31.24 30.60
N ASN A 6 1.83 -32.13 29.66
CA ASN A 6 1.91 -31.81 28.24
C ASN A 6 0.55 -31.47 27.63
N GLU A 7 -0.51 -32.17 28.03
CA GLU A 7 -1.87 -31.87 27.56
C GLU A 7 -2.38 -30.54 28.12
N LEU A 8 -2.01 -30.18 29.36
CA LEU A 8 -2.34 -28.87 29.93
C LEU A 8 -1.63 -27.73 29.19
N LEU A 9 -0.34 -27.90 28.89
CA LEU A 9 0.45 -26.93 28.11
C LEU A 9 -0.13 -26.74 26.69
N ARG A 10 -0.54 -27.83 26.04
CA ARG A 10 -1.19 -27.78 24.73
C ARG A 10 -2.48 -26.97 24.76
N LYS A 11 -3.34 -27.20 25.77
CA LYS A 11 -4.60 -26.45 25.94
C LYS A 11 -4.37 -24.98 26.25
N ILE A 12 -3.33 -24.65 27.02
CA ILE A 12 -2.96 -23.25 27.31
C ILE A 12 -2.50 -22.53 26.03
N GLU A 13 -1.73 -23.22 25.18
CA GLU A 13 -1.26 -22.68 23.90
C GLU A 13 -2.42 -22.48 22.92
N GLU A 14 -3.35 -23.44 22.83
CA GLU A 14 -4.57 -23.31 22.02
C GLU A 14 -5.46 -22.13 22.48
N LEU A 15 -5.59 -21.95 23.80
CA LEU A 15 -6.32 -20.80 24.37
C LEU A 15 -5.64 -19.46 24.06
N ARG A 16 -4.30 -19.40 24.12
CA ARG A 16 -3.53 -18.21 23.72
C ARG A 16 -3.76 -17.86 22.26
N GLN A 17 -3.64 -18.83 21.37
CA GLN A 17 -3.87 -18.63 19.93
C GLN A 17 -5.30 -18.19 19.63
N GLY A 18 -6.28 -18.74 20.36
CA GLY A 18 -7.68 -18.31 20.29
C GLY A 18 -7.88 -16.86 20.74
N LEU A 19 -7.23 -16.46 21.83
CA LEU A 19 -7.27 -15.09 22.36
C LEU A 19 -6.64 -14.09 21.39
N ASP A 20 -5.52 -14.45 20.76
CA ASP A 20 -4.83 -13.61 19.77
C ASP A 20 -5.63 -13.48 18.47
N SER A 21 -6.28 -14.55 18.03
CA SER A 21 -7.21 -14.53 16.89
C SER A 21 -8.41 -13.61 17.16
N LEU A 22 -8.99 -13.70 18.36
CA LEU A 22 -10.09 -12.84 18.79
C LEU A 22 -9.65 -11.37 18.88
N GLY A 23 -8.47 -11.11 19.46
CA GLY A 23 -7.90 -9.76 19.54
C GLY A 23 -7.70 -9.10 18.17
N ARG A 24 -7.22 -9.87 17.18
CA ARG A 24 -7.11 -9.41 15.78
C ARG A 24 -8.47 -9.15 15.15
N SER A 25 -9.44 -10.02 15.38
CA SER A 25 -10.81 -9.88 14.84
C SER A 25 -11.52 -8.65 15.42
N VAL A 26 -11.42 -8.43 16.72
CA VAL A 26 -11.99 -7.24 17.40
C VAL A 26 -11.31 -5.95 16.94
N THR A 27 -9.99 -5.99 16.70
CA THR A 27 -9.26 -4.83 16.16
C THR A 27 -9.66 -4.52 14.73
N SER A 28 -9.89 -5.56 13.90
CA SER A 28 -10.39 -5.41 12.53
C SER A 28 -11.79 -4.81 12.52
N LEU A 29 -12.73 -5.40 13.27
CA LEU A 29 -14.11 -4.91 13.37
C LEU A 29 -14.16 -3.45 13.81
N ARG A 30 -13.38 -3.08 14.82
CA ARG A 30 -13.30 -1.70 15.31
C ARG A 30 -12.69 -0.75 14.28
N ARG A 31 -11.73 -1.20 13.48
CA ARG A 31 -11.17 -0.41 12.39
C ARG A 31 -12.21 -0.18 11.30
N ASP A 32 -12.94 -1.23 10.92
CA ASP A 32 -13.99 -1.15 9.90
C ASP A 32 -15.13 -0.22 10.36
N GLU A 33 -15.52 -0.29 11.63
CA GLU A 33 -16.51 0.62 12.24
C GLU A 33 -16.02 2.08 12.29
N MET A 34 -14.73 2.31 12.59
CA MET A 34 -14.15 3.66 12.61
C MET A 34 -14.01 4.24 11.20
N ASP A 35 -13.62 3.41 10.22
CA ASP A 35 -13.53 3.79 8.82
C ASP A 35 -14.92 4.11 8.26
N GLN A 36 -15.95 3.34 8.65
CA GLN A 36 -17.35 3.62 8.32
C GLN A 36 -17.84 4.92 8.97
N ALA A 37 -17.64 5.11 10.27
CA ALA A 37 -18.05 6.32 10.98
C ALA A 37 -17.35 7.58 10.45
N PHE A 38 -16.08 7.47 10.05
CA PHE A 38 -15.34 8.57 9.41
C PHE A 38 -15.97 8.97 8.07
N HIS A 39 -16.36 8.00 7.24
CA HIS A 39 -17.06 8.29 5.98
C HIS A 39 -18.44 8.90 6.22
N GLU A 40 -19.23 8.35 7.13
CA GLU A 40 -20.59 8.81 7.41
C GLU A 40 -20.63 10.22 8.01
N GLN A 41 -19.67 10.57 8.88
CA GLN A 41 -19.69 11.86 9.58
C GLN A 41 -18.84 12.93 8.89
N ILE A 42 -17.64 12.57 8.42
CA ILE A 42 -16.68 13.52 7.87
C ILE A 42 -16.70 13.49 6.34
N GLY A 43 -16.75 12.29 5.74
CA GLY A 43 -16.82 12.11 4.29
C GLY A 43 -18.07 12.76 3.69
N THR A 44 -19.25 12.51 4.26
CA THR A 44 -20.52 13.10 3.78
C THR A 44 -20.50 14.62 3.84
N SER A 45 -20.05 15.21 4.95
CA SER A 45 -19.94 16.66 5.07
C SER A 45 -18.93 17.26 4.08
N TYR A 46 -17.79 16.58 3.87
CA TYR A 46 -16.81 16.98 2.87
C TYR A 46 -17.41 16.99 1.46
N LEU A 47 -18.07 15.90 1.06
CA LEU A 47 -18.67 15.73 -0.26
C LEU A 47 -19.75 16.77 -0.52
N GLU A 48 -20.63 17.01 0.46
CA GLU A 48 -21.72 17.98 0.33
C GLU A 48 -21.18 19.40 0.15
N ASN A 49 -20.23 19.82 0.99
CA ASN A 49 -19.60 21.14 0.90
C ASN A 49 -18.88 21.36 -0.44
N ASN A 50 -18.20 20.34 -0.96
CA ASN A 50 -17.45 20.41 -2.21
C ASN A 50 -18.38 20.47 -3.43
N ARG A 51 -19.42 19.62 -3.45
CA ARG A 51 -20.50 19.67 -4.45
C ARG A 51 -21.20 21.02 -4.46
N GLU A 52 -21.50 21.58 -3.29
CA GLU A 52 -22.14 22.90 -3.17
C GLU A 52 -21.23 24.01 -3.69
N ALA A 53 -19.94 24.02 -3.32
CA ALA A 53 -18.97 25.02 -3.76
C ALA A 53 -18.81 25.07 -5.29
N VAL A 54 -18.72 23.90 -5.95
CA VAL A 54 -18.67 23.84 -7.41
C VAL A 54 -20.00 24.24 -8.03
N ARG A 55 -21.13 23.74 -7.50
CA ARG A 55 -22.46 24.09 -7.99
C ARG A 55 -22.73 25.59 -7.94
N ASP A 56 -22.34 26.27 -6.87
CA ASP A 56 -22.55 27.72 -6.73
C ASP A 56 -21.69 28.54 -7.68
N LEU A 57 -20.44 28.10 -7.92
CA LEU A 57 -19.60 28.69 -8.96
C LEU A 57 -20.22 28.53 -10.37
N LEU A 58 -20.77 27.35 -10.67
CA LEU A 58 -21.40 27.05 -11.95
C LEU A 58 -22.74 27.78 -12.13
N LYS A 59 -23.56 27.92 -11.07
CA LYS A 59 -24.81 28.70 -11.09
C LYS A 59 -24.58 30.18 -11.45
N GLY A 60 -23.44 30.73 -11.06
CA GLY A 60 -23.08 32.12 -11.33
C GLY A 60 -22.69 32.40 -12.77
N TRP A 61 -22.56 31.38 -13.64
CA TRP A 61 -22.04 31.50 -15.00
C TRP A 61 -23.00 32.24 -15.95
N PRO A 62 -22.59 33.34 -16.60
CA PRO A 62 -23.44 34.05 -17.54
C PRO A 62 -23.46 33.32 -18.90
N GLY A 63 -24.64 32.89 -19.35
CA GLY A 63 -24.84 32.30 -20.69
C GLY A 63 -25.70 31.04 -20.70
N ARG A 64 -25.94 30.49 -21.90
CA ARG A 64 -26.49 29.13 -22.00
C ARG A 64 -25.45 28.15 -21.44
N PRO A 65 -25.84 27.12 -20.68
CA PRO A 65 -24.91 26.08 -20.26
C PRO A 65 -24.23 25.51 -21.50
N SER A 66 -22.94 25.78 -21.66
CA SER A 66 -22.13 25.16 -22.70
C SER A 66 -21.98 23.69 -22.34
N THR A 67 -21.82 22.83 -23.34
CA THR A 67 -21.51 21.40 -23.12
C THR A 67 -20.33 21.23 -22.17
N VAL A 68 -19.36 22.15 -22.25
CA VAL A 68 -18.15 22.19 -21.40
C VAL A 68 -18.46 22.36 -19.90
N LEU A 69 -19.53 23.07 -19.53
CA LEU A 69 -19.93 23.21 -18.13
C LEU A 69 -20.55 21.94 -17.58
N MET A 70 -21.35 21.26 -18.40
CA MET A 70 -21.88 19.95 -18.07
C MET A 70 -20.74 18.95 -17.95
N ASP A 71 -19.78 18.98 -18.87
CA ASP A 71 -18.59 18.12 -18.84
C ASP A 71 -17.76 18.32 -17.56
N ILE A 72 -17.51 19.57 -17.14
CA ILE A 72 -16.79 19.87 -15.89
C ILE A 72 -17.58 19.40 -14.67
N SER A 73 -18.88 19.64 -14.64
CA SER A 73 -19.76 19.20 -13.54
C SER A 73 -19.79 17.68 -13.43
N ASP A 74 -19.96 16.97 -14.55
CA ASP A 74 -20.07 15.52 -14.60
C ASP A 74 -18.75 14.84 -14.22
N LEU A 75 -17.62 15.37 -14.70
CA LEU A 75 -16.29 14.88 -14.34
C LEU A 75 -15.99 15.12 -12.85
N TYR A 76 -16.40 16.26 -12.31
CA TYR A 76 -16.24 16.56 -10.88
C TYR A 76 -17.11 15.64 -10.02
N GLU A 77 -18.36 15.42 -10.41
CA GLU A 77 -19.27 14.50 -9.72
C GLU A 77 -18.72 13.06 -9.76
N GLY A 78 -18.18 12.62 -10.91
CA GLY A 78 -17.51 11.33 -11.01
C GLY A 78 -16.29 11.20 -10.09
N ALA A 79 -15.58 12.29 -9.80
CA ALA A 79 -14.51 12.29 -8.80
C ALA A 79 -15.04 12.12 -7.37
N MET A 80 -16.17 12.75 -7.04
CA MET A 80 -16.84 12.61 -5.75
C MET A 80 -17.40 11.19 -5.54
N GLU A 81 -18.03 10.60 -6.55
CA GLU A 81 -18.53 9.23 -6.53
C GLU A 81 -17.40 8.20 -6.31
N ARG A 82 -16.25 8.40 -6.96
CA ARG A 82 -15.07 7.54 -6.75
C ARG A 82 -14.56 7.61 -5.31
N TYR A 83 -14.55 8.81 -4.73
CA TYR A 83 -14.20 8.98 -3.32
C TYR A 83 -15.18 8.26 -2.39
N GLU A 84 -16.49 8.35 -2.64
CA GLU A 84 -17.53 7.60 -1.90
C GLU A 84 -17.32 6.09 -1.97
N LEU A 85 -16.86 5.57 -3.12
CA LEU A 85 -16.55 4.16 -3.35
C LEU A 85 -15.17 3.73 -2.80
N ASN A 86 -14.49 4.57 -2.03
CA ASN A 86 -13.13 4.36 -1.52
C ASN A 86 -12.03 4.24 -2.60
N ASP A 87 -12.30 4.64 -3.84
CA ASP A 87 -11.30 4.73 -4.91
C ASP A 87 -10.64 6.12 -4.92
N LEU A 88 -9.75 6.35 -3.96
CA LEU A 88 -9.09 7.64 -3.82
C LEU A 88 -8.16 7.94 -4.99
N ASP A 89 -7.35 6.97 -5.41
CA ASP A 89 -6.43 7.16 -6.53
C ASP A 89 -7.22 7.52 -7.80
N GLY A 90 -8.38 6.90 -8.02
CA GLY A 90 -9.30 7.24 -9.08
C GLY A 90 -9.92 8.63 -8.92
N ALA A 91 -10.30 9.03 -7.71
CA ALA A 91 -10.87 10.34 -7.42
C ALA A 91 -9.86 11.49 -7.64
N ILE A 92 -8.63 11.34 -7.15
CA ILE A 92 -7.55 12.33 -7.34
C ILE A 92 -7.22 12.49 -8.83
N ARG A 93 -7.10 11.38 -9.56
CA ARG A 93 -6.89 11.42 -11.01
C ARG A 93 -8.03 12.15 -11.72
N SER A 94 -9.28 11.86 -11.36
CA SER A 94 -10.44 12.55 -11.95
C SER A 94 -10.45 14.04 -11.62
N LEU A 95 -10.04 14.47 -10.42
CA LEU A 95 -9.88 15.89 -10.11
C LEU A 95 -8.77 16.55 -10.93
N ASP A 96 -7.66 15.86 -11.18
CA ASP A 96 -6.59 16.35 -12.04
C ASP A 96 -7.05 16.51 -13.50
N ASP A 97 -7.85 15.57 -14.00
CA ASP A 97 -8.47 15.64 -15.33
C ASP A 97 -9.43 16.85 -15.44
N VAL A 98 -10.32 17.04 -14.46
CA VAL A 98 -11.24 18.20 -14.40
C VAL A 98 -10.45 19.52 -14.40
N ARG A 99 -9.39 19.57 -13.60
CA ARG A 99 -8.50 20.74 -13.50
C ARG A 99 -7.81 21.04 -14.82
N GLU A 100 -7.35 20.02 -15.54
CA GLU A 100 -6.74 20.20 -16.85
C GLU A 100 -7.74 20.75 -17.88
N VAL A 101 -8.97 20.23 -17.89
CA VAL A 101 -10.06 20.75 -18.73
C VAL A 101 -10.35 22.21 -18.38
N ALA A 102 -10.50 22.54 -17.10
CA ALA A 102 -10.73 23.90 -16.62
C ALA A 102 -9.58 24.86 -16.99
N ALA A 103 -8.33 24.40 -16.95
CA ALA A 103 -7.16 25.20 -17.30
C ALA A 103 -7.08 25.54 -18.80
N ARG A 104 -7.66 24.70 -19.66
CA ARG A 104 -7.69 24.91 -21.12
C ARG A 104 -8.79 25.84 -21.60
N LEU A 105 -9.73 26.22 -20.73
CA LEU A 105 -10.78 27.18 -21.05
C LEU A 105 -10.18 28.53 -21.48
N THR A 106 -10.72 29.08 -22.56
CA THR A 106 -10.36 30.41 -23.08
C THR A 106 -11.13 31.51 -22.34
N ASP A 107 -10.66 32.76 -22.41
CA ASP A 107 -11.35 33.91 -21.81
C ASP A 107 -12.75 34.16 -22.39
N MET A 108 -13.02 33.65 -23.60
CA MET A 108 -14.33 33.67 -24.24
C MET A 108 -15.30 32.65 -23.64
N GLU A 109 -14.76 31.57 -23.07
CA GLU A 109 -15.53 30.53 -22.39
C GLU A 109 -15.71 30.87 -20.92
N LEU A 110 -14.66 31.38 -20.26
CA LEU A 110 -14.68 31.76 -18.85
C LEU A 110 -13.78 32.96 -18.56
N GLU A 111 -14.34 34.01 -17.98
CA GLU A 111 -13.58 35.17 -17.49
C GLU A 111 -12.43 34.73 -16.56
N ALA A 112 -11.24 35.31 -16.74
CA ALA A 112 -10.02 34.94 -16.01
C ALA A 112 -10.22 34.84 -14.48
N GLU A 113 -10.92 35.80 -13.87
CA GLU A 113 -11.15 35.80 -12.42
C GLU A 113 -12.00 34.60 -11.96
N ARG A 114 -12.96 34.16 -12.77
CA ARG A 114 -13.82 33.01 -12.48
C ARG A 114 -13.10 31.70 -12.74
N LYS A 115 -12.25 31.67 -13.77
CA LYS A 115 -11.35 30.55 -14.05
C LYS A 115 -10.39 30.31 -12.89
N ASP A 116 -9.81 31.36 -12.35
CA ASP A 116 -8.94 31.29 -11.17
C ASP A 116 -9.72 30.78 -9.94
N LYS A 117 -10.96 31.25 -9.74
CA LYS A 117 -11.84 30.74 -8.67
C LYS A 117 -12.14 29.25 -8.84
N LEU A 118 -12.49 28.80 -10.04
CA LEU A 118 -12.74 27.39 -10.33
C LEU A 118 -11.50 26.52 -10.06
N LEU A 119 -10.33 26.91 -10.59
CA LEU A 119 -9.08 26.21 -10.34
C LEU A 119 -8.75 26.15 -8.84
N SER A 120 -8.97 27.24 -8.10
CA SER A 120 -8.74 27.27 -6.65
C SER A 120 -9.65 26.31 -5.87
N VAL A 121 -10.90 26.14 -6.30
CA VAL A 121 -11.84 25.20 -5.69
C VAL A 121 -11.46 23.77 -6.00
N LEU A 122 -11.02 23.47 -7.23
CA LEU A 122 -10.51 22.15 -7.61
C LEU A 122 -9.24 21.78 -6.82
N ASP A 123 -8.27 22.70 -6.75
CA ASP A 123 -7.04 22.51 -5.98
C ASP A 123 -7.34 22.28 -4.48
N ARG A 124 -8.28 23.06 -3.92
CA ARG A 124 -8.74 22.88 -2.53
C ARG A 124 -9.43 21.53 -2.33
N SER A 125 -10.32 21.13 -3.25
CA SER A 125 -11.03 19.84 -3.19
C SER A 125 -10.03 18.71 -3.12
N ARG A 126 -8.99 18.74 -3.97
CA ARG A 126 -7.91 17.75 -4.02
C ARG A 126 -7.09 17.72 -2.73
N GLN A 127 -6.68 18.88 -2.21
CA GLN A 127 -5.91 18.98 -0.96
C GLN A 127 -6.70 18.47 0.25
N GLN A 128 -7.98 18.84 0.34
CA GLN A 128 -8.87 18.34 1.38
C GLN A 128 -9.05 16.82 1.30
N MET A 129 -9.18 16.26 0.09
CA MET A 129 -9.29 14.81 -0.11
C MET A 129 -8.04 14.07 0.39
N ALA A 130 -6.85 14.55 0.06
CA ALA A 130 -5.58 13.97 0.52
C ALA A 130 -5.39 14.10 2.05
N LEU A 131 -5.83 15.22 2.64
CA LEU A 131 -5.83 15.42 4.08
C LEU A 131 -6.80 14.45 4.77
N LEU A 132 -8.01 14.28 4.23
CA LEU A 132 -9.00 13.35 4.78
C LEU A 132 -8.53 11.92 4.71
N GLU A 133 -7.81 11.51 3.67
CA GLU A 133 -7.17 10.21 3.64
C GLU A 133 -6.11 10.08 4.75
N THR A 134 -5.26 11.09 4.88
CA THR A 134 -4.22 11.10 5.93
C THR A 134 -4.87 10.98 7.31
N LEU A 135 -5.93 11.75 7.56
CA LEU A 135 -6.72 11.67 8.79
C LEU A 135 -7.38 10.32 8.95
N ARG A 136 -8.03 9.75 7.92
CA ARG A 136 -8.63 8.40 7.93
C ARG A 136 -7.62 7.34 8.33
N PHE A 137 -6.43 7.39 7.73
CA PHE A 137 -5.33 6.49 8.05
C PHE A 137 -4.87 6.60 9.51
N HIS A 138 -5.01 7.79 10.10
CA HIS A 138 -4.66 8.05 11.50
C HIS A 138 -5.82 7.84 12.49
N THR A 139 -7.09 8.01 12.10
CA THR A 139 -8.28 7.83 12.95
C THR A 139 -8.70 6.37 13.06
N GLY A 140 -8.52 5.57 12.00
CA GLY A 140 -8.65 4.11 12.05
C GLY A 140 -7.55 3.42 12.87
N ARG A 141 -6.57 4.19 13.35
CA ARG A 141 -5.54 3.76 14.31
C ARG A 141 -5.82 4.46 15.65
N PRO A 142 -6.76 3.97 16.47
CA PRO A 142 -6.98 4.54 17.80
C PRO A 142 -5.67 4.38 18.55
N GLY A 143 -4.94 5.48 18.76
CA GLY A 143 -3.59 5.55 19.33
C GLY A 143 -3.01 4.17 19.55
N VAL A 144 -2.54 3.52 18.47
CA VAL A 144 -1.87 2.23 18.60
C VAL A 144 -0.77 2.56 19.59
N ARG A 145 -0.90 2.09 20.83
CA ARG A 145 0.27 1.93 21.67
C ARG A 145 1.17 1.12 20.78
N ARG A 146 2.16 1.77 20.16
CA ARG A 146 3.22 1.09 19.41
C ARG A 146 3.90 0.25 20.47
N SER A 147 3.34 -0.93 20.72
CA SER A 147 3.97 -1.94 21.55
C SER A 147 4.94 -2.66 20.66
N CYS A 148 6.02 -3.16 21.26
CA CYS A 148 6.97 -4.04 20.58
C CYS A 148 6.23 -5.15 19.83
N ASP A 149 5.16 -5.68 20.44
CA ASP A 149 4.29 -6.74 19.91
C ASP A 149 3.61 -6.38 18.57
N SER A 150 3.37 -5.09 18.30
CA SER A 150 2.69 -4.64 17.08
C SER A 150 3.65 -4.22 15.95
N ALA A 151 4.93 -4.00 16.26
CA ALA A 151 5.89 -3.37 15.34
C ALA A 151 6.18 -4.19 14.07
N TYR A 152 5.96 -5.51 14.12
CA TYR A 152 6.22 -6.45 13.02
C TYR A 152 5.07 -7.45 12.83
N ALA A 153 3.83 -6.98 12.96
CA ALA A 153 2.63 -7.82 12.84
C ALA A 153 2.62 -9.03 13.81
N GLY A 154 3.15 -8.85 15.04
CA GLY A 154 3.22 -9.93 16.03
C GLY A 154 4.42 -10.87 15.89
N LEU A 155 5.37 -10.58 15.01
CA LEU A 155 6.61 -11.35 14.92
C LEU A 155 7.59 -10.94 16.01
N GLU A 156 8.06 -11.93 16.77
CA GLU A 156 9.17 -11.78 17.70
C GLU A 156 10.43 -11.28 16.98
N PRO A 157 11.19 -10.33 17.56
CA PRO A 157 12.41 -9.80 16.96
C PRO A 157 13.41 -10.87 16.54
N GLU A 158 13.55 -11.96 17.29
CA GLU A 158 14.48 -13.06 16.99
C GLU A 158 14.05 -13.84 15.74
N LYS A 159 12.73 -14.00 15.54
CA LYS A 159 12.20 -14.60 14.31
C LYS A 159 12.43 -13.68 13.11
N LEU A 160 12.22 -12.38 13.31
CA LEU A 160 12.49 -11.38 12.28
C LEU A 160 13.97 -11.34 11.93
N GLU A 161 14.86 -11.36 12.92
CA GLU A 161 16.31 -11.44 12.74
C GLU A 161 16.69 -12.70 11.95
N ALA A 162 16.14 -13.86 12.30
CA ALA A 162 16.39 -15.11 11.57
C ALA A 162 15.95 -15.05 10.10
N MET A 163 14.93 -14.23 9.78
CA MET A 163 14.52 -13.98 8.40
C MET A 163 15.43 -12.94 7.71
N LEU A 164 15.80 -11.87 8.38
CA LEU A 164 16.58 -10.78 7.79
C LEU A 164 18.07 -11.11 7.68
N SER A 165 18.64 -11.85 8.62
CA SER A 165 20.06 -12.21 8.66
C SER A 165 20.54 -12.95 7.39
N PRO A 166 19.76 -13.86 6.79
CA PRO A 166 20.01 -14.40 5.44
C PRO A 166 20.09 -13.36 4.31
N LEU A 167 19.44 -12.21 4.46
CA LEU A 167 19.34 -11.17 3.45
C LEU A 167 20.31 -9.99 3.69
N SER A 168 20.81 -9.82 4.91
CA SER A 168 21.77 -8.78 5.31
C SER A 168 23.19 -9.01 4.75
N ASN A 169 23.33 -9.23 3.44
CA ASN A 169 24.60 -9.32 2.73
C ASN A 169 24.40 -9.04 1.24
N ALA A 170 25.18 -8.10 0.70
CA ALA A 170 25.04 -7.65 -0.69
C ALA A 170 25.20 -8.77 -1.73
N VAL A 171 26.07 -9.76 -1.51
CA VAL A 171 26.25 -10.88 -2.45
C VAL A 171 24.98 -11.73 -2.53
N ARG A 172 24.36 -12.01 -1.38
CA ARG A 172 23.11 -12.79 -1.34
C ARG A 172 21.97 -12.06 -2.02
N LEU A 173 21.86 -10.74 -1.84
CA LEU A 173 20.87 -9.93 -2.56
C LEU A 173 21.11 -9.95 -4.07
N LYS A 174 22.37 -9.88 -4.53
CA LYS A 174 22.71 -10.01 -5.96
C LYS A 174 22.33 -11.38 -6.53
N ILE A 175 22.56 -12.47 -5.77
CA ILE A 175 22.13 -13.81 -6.16
C ILE A 175 20.61 -13.86 -6.32
N LEU A 176 19.84 -13.33 -5.36
CA LEU A 176 18.38 -13.31 -5.44
C LEU A 176 17.89 -12.49 -6.65
N ALA A 177 18.48 -11.32 -6.90
CA ALA A 177 18.14 -10.50 -8.07
C ALA A 177 18.45 -11.23 -9.39
N LEU A 178 19.57 -11.96 -9.47
CA LEU A 178 19.89 -12.76 -10.64
C LEU A 178 18.85 -13.87 -10.87
N LEU A 179 18.48 -14.58 -9.80
CA LEU A 179 17.51 -15.68 -9.84
C LEU A 179 16.05 -15.23 -10.03
N TYR A 180 15.74 -13.96 -9.75
CA TYR A 180 14.44 -13.36 -10.05
C TYR A 180 14.16 -13.32 -11.55
N THR A 181 15.21 -13.17 -12.37
CA THR A 181 15.06 -13.12 -13.84
C THR A 181 14.92 -14.49 -14.48
N SER A 182 15.64 -15.50 -13.98
CA SER A 182 15.62 -16.86 -14.50
C SER A 182 16.31 -17.83 -13.55
N SER A 183 15.96 -19.13 -13.65
CA SER A 183 16.70 -20.18 -12.96
C SER A 183 18.09 -20.36 -13.59
N ARG A 184 19.14 -20.57 -12.77
CA ARG A 184 20.53 -20.63 -13.24
C ARG A 184 21.31 -21.75 -12.57
N SER A 185 22.26 -22.33 -13.30
CA SER A 185 23.25 -23.27 -12.79
C SER A 185 24.29 -22.59 -11.90
N PHE A 186 25.00 -23.38 -11.10
CA PHE A 186 26.09 -22.88 -10.26
C PHE A 186 27.16 -22.12 -11.06
N THR A 187 27.53 -22.64 -12.23
CA THR A 187 28.56 -22.07 -13.10
C THR A 187 28.14 -20.74 -13.71
N GLU A 188 26.86 -20.58 -14.07
CA GLU A 188 26.33 -19.32 -14.58
C GLU A 188 26.35 -18.24 -13.49
N ILE A 189 25.89 -18.56 -12.28
CA ILE A 189 25.91 -17.61 -11.14
C ILE A 189 27.36 -17.23 -10.80
N MET A 190 28.29 -18.19 -10.83
CA MET A 190 29.71 -17.97 -10.57
C MET A 190 30.34 -17.03 -11.60
N SER A 191 30.02 -17.22 -12.87
CA SER A 191 30.49 -16.37 -13.97
C SER A 191 29.92 -14.96 -13.87
N GLU A 192 28.60 -14.84 -13.69
CA GLU A 192 27.91 -13.54 -13.66
C GLU A 192 28.37 -12.67 -12.49
N LEU A 193 28.59 -13.29 -11.32
CA LEU A 193 29.02 -12.58 -10.11
C LEU A 193 30.55 -12.53 -9.95
N GLN A 194 31.32 -13.12 -10.87
CA GLN A 194 32.78 -13.20 -10.84
C GLN A 194 33.32 -13.69 -9.49
N MET A 195 32.73 -14.77 -8.97
CA MET A 195 33.06 -15.29 -7.63
C MET A 195 33.88 -16.57 -7.68
N GLN A 196 34.73 -16.79 -6.68
CA GLN A 196 35.35 -18.10 -6.51
C GLN A 196 34.35 -19.13 -5.99
N LYS A 197 34.52 -20.38 -6.41
CA LYS A 197 33.63 -21.52 -6.09
C LYS A 197 33.28 -21.62 -4.59
N GLY A 198 34.28 -21.57 -3.71
CA GLY A 198 34.07 -21.71 -2.27
C GLY A 198 33.18 -20.60 -1.69
N HIS A 199 33.40 -19.36 -2.12
CA HIS A 199 32.60 -18.22 -1.67
C HIS A 199 31.15 -18.31 -2.15
N LEU A 200 30.92 -18.63 -3.43
CA LEU A 200 29.56 -18.78 -3.94
C LEU A 200 28.81 -19.93 -3.24
N GLN A 201 29.48 -21.07 -3.03
CA GLN A 201 28.89 -22.21 -2.35
C GLN A 201 28.44 -21.87 -0.92
N PHE A 202 29.21 -21.05 -0.20
CA PHE A 202 28.84 -20.57 1.13
C PHE A 202 27.56 -19.73 1.11
N HIS A 203 27.45 -18.77 0.17
CA HIS A 203 26.28 -17.91 0.08
C HIS A 203 25.03 -18.66 -0.39
N LEU A 204 25.16 -19.51 -1.42
CA LEU A 204 24.04 -20.32 -1.91
C LEU A 204 23.53 -21.28 -0.85
N ARG A 205 24.42 -21.94 -0.11
CA ARG A 205 24.01 -22.82 1.00
C ARG A 205 23.17 -22.08 2.03
N LYS A 206 23.61 -20.91 2.48
CA LYS A 206 22.82 -20.10 3.43
C LYS A 206 21.44 -19.72 2.90
N LEU A 207 21.33 -19.39 1.60
CA LEU A 207 20.05 -19.05 0.99
C LEU A 207 19.14 -20.26 0.82
N VAL A 208 19.70 -21.41 0.48
CA VAL A 208 18.97 -22.68 0.37
C VAL A 208 18.48 -23.15 1.74
N ASP A 209 19.37 -23.20 2.73
CA ASP A 209 19.04 -23.62 4.10
C ASP A 209 17.97 -22.72 4.73
N SER A 210 17.91 -21.44 4.33
CA SER A 210 16.94 -20.46 4.82
C SER A 210 15.65 -20.38 3.98
N GLY A 211 15.51 -21.20 2.93
CA GLY A 211 14.33 -21.30 2.07
C GLY A 211 14.15 -20.18 1.03
N TYR A 212 15.16 -19.33 0.83
CA TYR A 212 15.10 -18.24 -0.16
C TYR A 212 15.41 -18.72 -1.58
N VAL A 213 16.19 -19.80 -1.70
CA VAL A 213 16.59 -20.39 -2.98
C VAL A 213 16.30 -21.88 -2.95
N ASN A 214 15.76 -22.41 -4.04
CA ASN A 214 15.60 -23.84 -4.26
C ASN A 214 16.70 -24.34 -5.19
N VAL A 215 17.06 -25.62 -5.05
CA VAL A 215 17.92 -26.32 -6.00
C VAL A 215 17.23 -27.59 -6.48
N ASP A 216 17.03 -27.69 -7.78
CA ASP A 216 16.51 -28.91 -8.39
C ASP A 216 17.65 -29.94 -8.48
N ARG A 217 17.47 -31.09 -7.82
CA ARG A 217 18.50 -32.15 -7.77
C ARG A 217 18.72 -32.83 -9.12
N ARG A 218 17.75 -32.77 -10.04
CA ARG A 218 17.83 -33.40 -11.36
C ARG A 218 18.52 -32.49 -12.36
N THR A 219 18.19 -31.20 -12.35
CA THR A 219 18.71 -30.23 -13.32
C THR A 219 19.91 -29.44 -12.79
N HIS A 220 20.16 -29.48 -11.48
CA HIS A 220 21.16 -28.67 -10.78
C HIS A 220 20.97 -27.15 -10.97
N LEU A 221 19.75 -26.73 -11.32
CA LEU A 221 19.38 -25.33 -11.44
C LEU A 221 18.93 -24.80 -10.08
N TYR A 222 19.36 -23.58 -9.81
CA TYR A 222 18.91 -22.78 -8.68
C TYR A 222 17.79 -21.85 -9.14
N SER A 223 16.78 -21.70 -8.31
CA SER A 223 15.63 -20.82 -8.54
C SER A 223 15.21 -20.15 -7.24
N LEU A 224 14.43 -19.06 -7.31
CA LEU A 224 13.84 -18.50 -6.09
C LEU A 224 12.83 -19.46 -5.48
N GLY A 225 12.88 -19.60 -4.15
CA GLY A 225 11.76 -20.14 -3.39
C GLY A 225 10.69 -19.07 -3.17
N GLU A 226 9.52 -19.46 -2.64
CA GLU A 226 8.43 -18.54 -2.30
C GLU A 226 8.91 -17.40 -1.39
N LYS A 227 9.69 -17.73 -0.36
CA LYS A 227 10.32 -16.77 0.56
C LYS A 227 11.31 -15.84 -0.16
N GLY A 228 12.00 -16.36 -1.18
CA GLY A 228 12.89 -15.62 -2.09
C GLY A 228 12.17 -14.55 -2.86
N LEU A 229 11.06 -14.93 -3.50
CA LEU A 229 10.22 -14.05 -4.30
C LEU A 229 9.64 -12.92 -3.42
N MET A 230 8.99 -13.30 -2.31
CA MET A 230 8.43 -12.34 -1.36
C MET A 230 9.47 -11.34 -0.83
N ALA A 231 10.71 -11.79 -0.60
CA ALA A 231 11.77 -10.90 -0.15
C ALA A 231 12.23 -9.91 -1.21
N VAL A 232 12.40 -10.34 -2.46
CA VAL A 232 12.80 -9.45 -3.56
C VAL A 232 11.72 -8.38 -3.78
N ASP A 233 10.46 -8.79 -3.86
CA ASP A 233 9.33 -7.88 -4.04
C ASP A 233 9.17 -6.91 -2.86
N GLY A 234 9.19 -7.44 -1.64
CA GLY A 234 9.03 -6.65 -0.42
C GLY A 234 10.16 -5.63 -0.23
N LEU A 235 11.42 -6.04 -0.44
CA LEU A 235 12.55 -5.11 -0.38
C LEU A 235 12.44 -4.04 -1.49
N GLY A 236 12.09 -4.42 -2.72
CA GLY A 236 11.87 -3.47 -3.81
C GLY A 236 10.82 -2.42 -3.46
N GLN A 237 9.69 -2.82 -2.88
CA GLN A 237 8.63 -1.92 -2.44
C GLN A 237 9.11 -0.97 -1.33
N ILE A 238 9.79 -1.48 -0.30
CA ILE A 238 10.31 -0.67 0.82
C ILE A 238 11.28 0.39 0.30
N PHE A 239 12.27 -0.02 -0.50
CA PHE A 239 13.34 0.89 -0.95
C PHE A 239 12.91 1.82 -2.09
N SER A 240 11.84 1.51 -2.83
CA SER A 240 11.27 2.44 -3.82
C SER A 240 10.61 3.68 -3.21
N ARG A 241 10.30 3.64 -1.91
CA ARG A 241 9.61 4.70 -1.15
C ARG A 241 10.55 5.49 -0.23
N LEU A 242 11.84 5.15 -0.21
CA LEU A 242 12.90 5.89 0.49
C LEU A 242 13.49 6.96 -0.44
#